data_AF-A0A4U9HSD4-F1
#
_entry.id   AF-A0A4U9HSD4-F1
#
_cell.length_a   1.000
_cell.length_b   1.000
_cell.length_c   1.000
_cell.angle_alpha   90.00
_cell.angle_beta   90.00
_cell.angle_gamma   90.00
#
_symmetry.space_group_name_H-M   'P 1'
#
loop_
_entity.id
_entity.type
_entity.pdbx_description
1 polymer ?
#
loop_
_entity_poly.entity_id
_entity_poly.type
_entity_poly.pdbx_seq_one_letter_code
_entity_poly.pdbx_strand_id
1 'polypeptide(L)'
;MWSASGWPAWLAPAIWKALFEPAAGDVLRVVIKTSVDGSQQRWRHLFERLAALRSLPAGQLEINDFGATPGWRVCGLSRCLRRPAMREDLSFIELSARERARQLLDDGSFRELLGPFERITSPWLEPQGIVTQADDGMVVAKGTLNGQPAVVAAVEGAFQGGSMGEVSGAKMAAALELAAEDNRNGIPTQAVLLLETGGVRLQEANLGLAAIADIHAAIADLRRYTPVVGIIAGTVGCFGGMSIAAGLCSYLIVTREARLGLNGPQVIEQEAGLRSTTPATGRLSGA
;
A
#
# COMPACT_ATOMS: atom_id res chain seq x y z
N MET A 1 -4.92 -28.47 -34.00
CA MET A 1 -4.21 -28.99 -32.81
C MET A 1 -3.37 -27.87 -32.21
N TRP A 2 -3.94 -27.10 -31.29
CA TRP A 2 -3.20 -26.21 -30.38
C TRP A 2 -3.83 -26.40 -29.01
N SER A 3 -3.11 -27.14 -28.17
CA SER A 3 -3.36 -27.34 -26.75
C SER A 3 -2.31 -26.52 -26.02
N ALA A 4 -2.75 -25.59 -25.19
CA ALA A 4 -1.98 -25.02 -24.07
C ALA A 4 -2.94 -24.22 -23.17
N SER A 5 -3.82 -24.93 -22.45
CA SER A 5 -4.34 -24.44 -21.18
C SER A 5 -3.18 -24.50 -20.17
N GLY A 6 -2.52 -23.36 -19.96
CA GLY A 6 -1.34 -23.30 -19.12
C GLY A 6 -0.86 -21.86 -18.96
N TRP A 7 -0.54 -21.52 -17.71
CA TRP A 7 0.00 -20.23 -17.27
C TRP A 7 0.96 -19.59 -18.30
N PRO A 8 0.77 -18.31 -18.68
CA PRO A 8 1.66 -17.63 -19.61
C PRO A 8 3.13 -17.66 -19.15
N ALA A 9 4.06 -17.95 -20.06
CA ALA A 9 5.48 -18.19 -19.75
C ALA A 9 6.20 -17.05 -18.99
N TRP A 10 5.68 -15.82 -19.05
CA TRP A 10 6.22 -14.65 -18.33
C TRP A 10 5.79 -14.55 -16.86
N LEU A 11 4.93 -15.47 -16.37
CA LEU A 11 4.51 -15.58 -14.96
C LEU A 11 5.46 -16.45 -14.11
N ALA A 12 6.57 -16.97 -14.65
CA ALA A 12 7.30 -18.09 -14.08
C ALA A 12 7.80 -17.97 -12.61
N PRO A 13 8.30 -16.83 -12.06
CA PRO A 13 9.02 -16.90 -10.78
C PRO A 13 8.24 -16.54 -9.51
N ALA A 14 6.93 -16.22 -9.54
CA ALA A 14 6.23 -15.79 -8.32
C ALA A 14 5.86 -16.96 -7.37
N ILE A 15 6.13 -16.76 -6.07
CA ILE A 15 6.01 -17.74 -4.96
C ILE A 15 4.54 -17.99 -4.54
N TRP A 16 3.62 -17.05 -4.85
CA TRP A 16 2.17 -17.24 -4.71
C TRP A 16 1.43 -16.69 -5.94
N LYS A 17 0.46 -17.44 -6.46
CA LYS A 17 -0.36 -17.06 -7.62
C LYS A 17 -1.78 -17.59 -7.48
N ALA A 18 -2.77 -16.82 -7.91
CA ALA A 18 -4.15 -17.30 -8.07
C ALA A 18 -4.70 -16.86 -9.43
N LEU A 19 -5.22 -17.79 -10.21
CA LEU A 19 -5.86 -17.55 -11.51
C LEU A 19 -7.34 -17.90 -11.37
N PHE A 20 -8.22 -16.96 -11.68
CA PHE A 20 -9.66 -17.20 -11.72
C PHE A 20 -10.17 -17.11 -13.16
N GLU A 21 -10.78 -18.18 -13.64
CA GLU A 21 -11.46 -18.26 -14.93
C GLU A 21 -12.97 -18.32 -14.68
N PRO A 22 -13.75 -17.29 -15.06
CA PRO A 22 -15.19 -17.29 -14.86
C PRO A 22 -15.86 -18.36 -15.72
N ALA A 23 -16.90 -19.01 -15.19
CA ALA A 23 -17.72 -19.97 -15.92
C ALA A 23 -19.22 -19.69 -15.69
N ALA A 24 -20.06 -20.09 -16.64
CA ALA A 24 -21.51 -20.02 -16.46
C ALA A 24 -21.96 -21.10 -15.46
N GLY A 25 -22.70 -20.70 -14.42
CA GLY A 25 -23.24 -21.59 -13.37
C GLY A 25 -23.16 -20.96 -11.97
N ASP A 26 -23.24 -21.81 -10.93
CA ASP A 26 -23.22 -21.39 -9.51
C ASP A 26 -22.08 -22.05 -8.70
N VAL A 27 -21.19 -22.81 -9.37
CA VAL A 27 -20.17 -23.62 -8.70
C VAL A 27 -18.77 -23.04 -8.93
N LEU A 28 -18.05 -22.80 -7.83
CA LEU A 28 -16.63 -22.45 -7.83
C LEU A 28 -15.78 -23.72 -7.64
N ARG A 29 -14.97 -24.09 -8.62
CA ARG A 29 -13.97 -25.16 -8.47
C ARG A 29 -12.63 -24.54 -8.07
N VAL A 30 -12.11 -24.94 -6.92
CA VAL A 30 -10.80 -24.46 -6.44
C VAL A 30 -9.76 -25.58 -6.57
N VAL A 31 -8.66 -25.32 -7.28
CA VAL A 31 -7.52 -26.23 -7.43
C VAL A 31 -6.32 -25.59 -6.75
N ILE A 32 -5.70 -26.27 -5.78
CA ILE A 32 -4.59 -25.70 -4.99
C ILE A 32 -3.35 -26.58 -5.15
N LYS A 33 -2.25 -25.98 -5.60
CA LYS A 33 -0.93 -26.60 -5.73
C LYS A 33 0.00 -25.93 -4.73
N THR A 34 0.57 -26.68 -3.81
CA THR A 34 1.34 -26.13 -2.68
C THR A 34 2.50 -27.05 -2.33
N SER A 35 3.62 -26.47 -1.87
CA SER A 35 4.78 -27.21 -1.36
C SER A 35 4.86 -27.21 0.18
N VAL A 36 3.84 -26.66 0.86
CA VAL A 36 3.80 -26.56 2.33
C VAL A 36 2.88 -27.63 2.90
N ASP A 37 3.45 -28.52 3.71
CA ASP A 37 2.70 -29.59 4.36
C ASP A 37 1.56 -29.05 5.23
N GLY A 38 0.36 -29.62 5.05
CA GLY A 38 -0.84 -29.26 5.83
C GLY A 38 -1.57 -27.98 5.39
N SER A 39 -1.11 -27.25 4.36
CA SER A 39 -1.78 -26.02 3.88
C SER A 39 -3.16 -26.28 3.27
N GLN A 40 -3.38 -27.46 2.68
CA GLN A 40 -4.66 -27.84 2.05
C GLN A 40 -5.85 -27.74 3.02
N GLN A 41 -5.67 -28.13 4.27
CA GLN A 41 -6.73 -28.07 5.27
C GLN A 41 -7.06 -26.62 5.68
N ARG A 42 -6.06 -25.75 5.73
CA ARG A 42 -6.24 -24.31 5.99
C ARG A 42 -7.02 -23.62 4.87
N TRP A 43 -6.67 -23.92 3.62
CA TRP A 43 -7.37 -23.39 2.46
C TRP A 43 -8.83 -23.87 2.39
N ARG A 44 -9.08 -25.13 2.69
CA ARG A 44 -10.45 -25.66 2.77
C ARG A 44 -11.29 -24.89 3.79
N HIS A 45 -10.78 -24.71 5.01
CA HIS A 45 -11.49 -23.95 6.05
C HIS A 45 -11.72 -22.48 5.67
N LEU A 46 -10.80 -21.85 4.94
CA LEU A 46 -11.00 -20.50 4.42
C LEU A 46 -12.18 -20.43 3.46
N PHE A 47 -12.23 -21.32 2.46
CA PHE A 47 -13.30 -21.29 1.46
C PHE A 47 -14.66 -21.70 2.05
N GLU A 48 -14.68 -22.62 3.02
CA GLU A 48 -15.88 -22.94 3.81
C GLU A 48 -16.42 -21.69 4.54
N ARG A 49 -15.55 -20.94 5.21
CA ARG A 49 -15.94 -19.69 5.90
C ARG A 49 -16.38 -18.61 4.92
N LEU A 50 -15.69 -18.45 3.80
CA LEU A 50 -16.06 -17.45 2.78
C LEU A 50 -17.41 -17.75 2.14
N ALA A 51 -17.70 -19.03 1.88
CA ALA A 51 -19.00 -19.47 1.36
C ALA A 51 -20.14 -19.25 2.38
N ALA A 52 -19.85 -19.35 3.68
CA ALA A 52 -20.83 -19.05 4.73
C ALA A 52 -21.14 -17.55 4.88
N LEU A 53 -20.20 -16.66 4.53
CA LEU A 53 -20.33 -15.21 4.66
C LEU A 53 -20.94 -14.55 3.41
N ARG A 54 -20.74 -15.13 2.22
CA ARG A 54 -21.23 -14.57 0.95
C ARG A 54 -21.32 -15.64 -0.13
N SER A 55 -22.13 -15.39 -1.16
CA SER A 55 -22.09 -16.18 -2.39
C SER A 55 -20.74 -16.01 -3.10
N LEU A 56 -20.18 -17.13 -3.56
CA LEU A 56 -18.92 -17.15 -4.31
C LEU A 56 -19.22 -17.16 -5.81
N PRO A 57 -18.39 -16.50 -6.64
CA PRO A 57 -18.60 -16.47 -8.08
C PRO A 57 -18.34 -17.84 -8.70
N ALA A 58 -19.11 -18.21 -9.73
CA ALA A 58 -18.90 -19.45 -10.45
C ALA A 58 -17.71 -19.38 -11.42
N GLY A 59 -16.95 -20.46 -11.48
CA GLY A 59 -15.71 -20.50 -12.24
C GLY A 59 -14.70 -21.50 -11.71
N GLN A 60 -13.49 -21.43 -12.24
CA GLN A 60 -12.34 -22.20 -11.79
C GLN A 60 -11.30 -21.26 -11.19
N LEU A 61 -10.86 -21.55 -9.96
CA LEU A 61 -9.82 -20.83 -9.25
C LEU A 61 -8.62 -21.75 -9.02
N GLU A 62 -7.51 -21.53 -9.72
CA GLU A 62 -6.26 -22.25 -9.51
C GLU A 62 -5.30 -21.42 -8.65
N ILE A 63 -4.86 -21.97 -7.51
CA ILE A 63 -3.95 -21.32 -6.55
C ILE A 63 -2.63 -22.11 -6.49
N ASN A 64 -1.51 -21.44 -6.76
CA ASN A 64 -0.17 -21.95 -6.52
C ASN A 64 0.40 -21.28 -5.25
N ASP A 65 0.67 -22.06 -4.21
CA ASP A 65 1.08 -21.62 -2.87
C ASP A 65 2.38 -22.31 -2.43
N PHE A 66 3.53 -21.77 -2.86
CA PHE A 66 4.87 -22.30 -2.53
C PHE A 66 5.46 -21.66 -1.25
N GLY A 67 4.62 -21.46 -0.22
CA GLY A 67 5.07 -20.99 1.10
C GLY A 67 5.24 -19.48 1.24
N ALA A 68 4.52 -18.69 0.46
CA ALA A 68 4.39 -17.26 0.74
C ALA A 68 3.40 -17.03 1.89
N THR A 69 3.77 -16.16 2.82
CA THR A 69 2.79 -15.46 3.66
C THR A 69 1.86 -14.65 2.75
N PRO A 70 0.53 -14.66 2.97
CA PRO A 70 -0.45 -14.45 1.90
C PRO A 70 -0.47 -13.00 1.39
N GLY A 71 -0.40 -12.83 0.06
CA GLY A 71 -0.50 -11.54 -0.64
C GLY A 71 -1.56 -11.58 -1.74
N TRP A 72 -2.44 -10.59 -1.72
CA TRP A 72 -3.74 -10.43 -2.38
C TRP A 72 -3.63 -9.78 -3.78
N ARG A 73 -4.78 -9.58 -4.46
CA ARG A 73 -4.94 -9.21 -5.88
C ARG A 73 -4.32 -7.86 -6.28
N VAL A 74 -3.57 -7.86 -7.39
CA VAL A 74 -3.10 -6.68 -8.13
C VAL A 74 -4.21 -6.17 -9.07
N CYS A 75 -4.59 -4.90 -8.96
CA CYS A 75 -5.44 -4.22 -9.95
C CYS A 75 -4.55 -3.34 -10.84
N GLY A 76 -4.48 -3.65 -12.14
CA GLY A 76 -3.64 -2.94 -13.10
C GLY A 76 -4.16 -1.53 -13.39
N LEU A 77 -3.50 -0.52 -12.83
CA LEU A 77 -3.81 0.91 -12.95
C LEU A 77 -3.66 1.50 -14.36
N SER A 78 -3.24 0.71 -15.36
CA SER A 78 -2.90 1.22 -16.71
C SER A 78 -4.10 1.73 -17.53
N ARG A 79 -5.34 1.53 -17.05
CA ARG A 79 -6.56 1.92 -17.80
C ARG A 79 -7.26 3.19 -17.31
N CYS A 80 -7.01 3.66 -16.08
CA CYS A 80 -7.76 4.78 -15.51
C CYS A 80 -7.07 6.16 -15.66
N LEU A 81 -5.81 6.22 -16.09
CA LEU A 81 -5.01 7.46 -16.07
C LEU A 81 -4.77 8.14 -17.43
N ARG A 82 -5.56 7.87 -18.47
CA ARG A 82 -5.42 8.64 -19.73
C ARG A 82 -6.24 9.93 -19.68
N ARG A 83 -5.60 11.00 -19.21
CA ARG A 83 -5.95 12.39 -19.58
C ARG A 83 -4.90 12.91 -20.57
N PRO A 84 -5.27 13.52 -21.71
CA PRO A 84 -4.30 14.06 -22.66
C PRO A 84 -4.02 15.53 -22.32
N ALA A 85 -2.95 15.81 -21.57
CA ALA A 85 -2.34 17.14 -21.50
C ALA A 85 -0.93 17.12 -20.86
N MET A 86 0.08 16.89 -21.69
CA MET A 86 1.43 17.49 -21.69
C MET A 86 2.23 17.66 -20.37
N ARG A 87 3.08 16.67 -20.05
CA ARG A 87 4.56 16.75 -20.11
C ARG A 87 5.07 15.32 -20.23
N GLU A 88 5.91 15.04 -21.23
CA GLU A 88 6.46 13.72 -21.47
C GLU A 88 7.27 13.21 -20.26
N ASP A 89 6.93 11.98 -19.88
CA ASP A 89 7.80 10.93 -19.33
C ASP A 89 8.34 11.01 -17.89
N LEU A 90 7.46 11.26 -16.90
CA LEU A 90 7.72 10.73 -15.55
C LEU A 90 6.61 9.76 -15.14
N SER A 91 7.01 8.52 -14.85
CA SER A 91 6.12 7.52 -14.29
C SER A 91 5.63 7.97 -12.91
N PHE A 92 4.44 7.54 -12.49
CA PHE A 92 3.88 7.87 -11.16
C PHE A 92 4.86 7.54 -10.00
N ILE A 93 5.75 6.58 -10.23
CA ILE A 93 6.80 6.10 -9.33
C ILE A 93 7.91 7.15 -9.16
N GLU A 94 8.25 7.90 -10.20
CA GLU A 94 9.34 8.89 -10.20
C GLU A 94 8.92 10.24 -9.60
N LEU A 95 7.63 10.44 -9.38
CA LEU A 95 7.08 11.65 -8.75
C LEU A 95 7.34 11.66 -7.24
N SER A 96 7.60 12.85 -6.71
CA SER A 96 7.62 13.12 -5.27
C SER A 96 6.23 12.94 -4.64
N ALA A 97 6.18 12.83 -3.30
CA ALA A 97 4.91 12.71 -2.58
C ALA A 97 3.92 13.84 -2.91
N ARG A 98 4.46 15.06 -3.05
CA ARG A 98 3.71 16.28 -3.36
C ARG A 98 3.17 16.28 -4.78
N GLU A 99 3.96 15.84 -5.75
CA GLU A 99 3.54 15.74 -7.14
C GLU A 99 2.46 14.66 -7.31
N ARG A 100 2.61 13.51 -6.65
CA ARG A 100 1.58 12.47 -6.65
C ARG A 100 0.27 12.96 -6.04
N ALA A 101 0.33 13.64 -4.89
CA ALA A 101 -0.86 14.21 -4.26
C ALA A 101 -1.55 15.24 -5.17
N ARG A 102 -0.77 16.10 -5.85
CA ARG A 102 -1.31 17.07 -6.82
C ARG A 102 -1.90 16.41 -8.05
N GLN A 103 -1.32 15.33 -8.57
CA GLN A 103 -1.85 14.61 -9.73
C GLN A 103 -3.12 13.82 -9.44
N LEU A 104 -3.30 13.38 -8.19
CA LEU A 104 -4.51 12.65 -7.80
C LEU A 104 -5.72 13.57 -7.66
N LEU A 105 -5.53 14.74 -7.04
CA LEU A 105 -6.60 15.70 -6.82
C LEU A 105 -7.01 16.40 -8.14
N ASP A 106 -8.26 16.82 -8.21
CA ASP A 106 -8.78 17.54 -9.38
C ASP A 106 -8.00 18.84 -9.63
N ASP A 107 -7.84 19.21 -10.90
CA ASP A 107 -7.09 20.39 -11.31
C ASP A 107 -7.57 21.66 -10.59
N GLY A 108 -6.63 22.39 -9.97
CA GLY A 108 -6.92 23.62 -9.22
C GLY A 108 -7.52 23.41 -7.82
N SER A 109 -7.80 22.18 -7.38
CA SER A 109 -8.34 21.90 -6.04
C SER A 109 -7.27 21.70 -4.97
N PHE A 110 -6.03 21.42 -5.36
CA PHE A 110 -4.92 21.12 -4.44
C PHE A 110 -4.66 22.29 -3.47
N ARG A 111 -4.86 22.04 -2.19
CA ARG A 111 -4.51 22.93 -1.09
C ARG A 111 -3.76 22.14 -0.01
N GLU A 112 -2.46 22.40 0.10
CA GLU A 112 -1.64 21.78 1.13
C GLU A 112 -1.93 22.36 2.52
N LEU A 113 -1.89 21.49 3.53
CA LEU A 113 -1.99 21.83 4.94
C LEU A 113 -0.65 21.59 5.62
N LEU A 114 -0.19 22.57 6.41
CA LEU A 114 1.08 22.48 7.13
C LEU A 114 2.22 22.11 6.17
N GLY A 115 2.37 22.91 5.13
CA GLY A 115 3.41 22.72 4.12
C GLY A 115 4.81 23.10 4.62
N PRO A 116 5.77 23.24 3.70
CA PRO A 116 7.17 23.46 4.06
C PRO A 116 7.45 24.90 4.52
N PHE A 117 6.54 25.84 4.23
CA PHE A 117 6.71 27.24 4.63
C PHE A 117 6.34 27.46 6.11
N GLU A 118 5.51 26.59 6.67
CA GLU A 118 5.15 26.54 8.08
C GLU A 118 6.29 25.99 8.95
N ARG A 119 7.27 25.28 8.35
CA ARG A 119 8.48 24.75 8.99
C ARG A 119 8.19 23.92 10.25
N ILE A 120 7.11 23.13 10.22
CA ILE A 120 6.80 22.18 11.28
C ILE A 120 7.62 20.91 11.01
N THR A 121 8.79 20.84 11.65
CA THR A 121 9.78 19.77 11.48
C THR A 121 9.89 18.92 12.74
N SER A 122 10.47 17.72 12.63
CA SER A 122 10.75 16.90 13.81
C SER A 122 11.72 17.61 14.78
N PRO A 123 11.35 17.79 16.06
CA PRO A 123 12.22 18.41 17.06
C PRO A 123 13.33 17.46 17.55
N TRP A 124 13.30 16.19 17.15
CA TRP A 124 14.17 15.14 17.69
C TRP A 124 15.39 14.86 16.80
N LEU A 125 15.37 15.27 15.54
CA LEU A 125 16.44 14.97 14.59
C LEU A 125 17.67 15.86 14.75
N GLU A 126 17.48 17.17 14.91
CA GLU A 126 18.59 18.13 15.05
C GLU A 126 19.47 17.82 16.29
N PRO A 127 18.93 17.51 17.48
CA PRO A 127 19.74 17.09 18.64
C PRO A 127 20.58 15.82 18.41
N GLN A 128 20.21 14.98 17.44
CA GLN A 128 20.93 13.77 17.06
C GLN A 128 21.92 14.02 15.91
N GLY A 129 22.07 15.26 15.44
CA GLY A 129 22.93 15.62 14.32
C GLY A 129 22.35 15.24 12.95
N ILE A 130 21.03 15.06 12.86
CA ILE A 130 20.33 14.67 11.63
C ILE A 130 19.59 15.88 11.05
N VAL A 131 19.78 16.11 9.75
CA VAL A 131 19.12 17.19 9.02
C VAL A 131 17.62 16.92 8.90
N THR A 132 16.81 17.90 9.31
CA THR A 132 15.35 17.86 9.21
C THR A 132 14.85 18.23 7.80
N GLN A 133 13.64 17.81 7.48
CA GLN A 133 12.89 18.31 6.32
C GLN A 133 11.75 19.23 6.80
N ALA A 134 11.48 20.29 6.04
CA ALA A 134 10.58 21.37 6.42
C ALA A 134 9.11 20.95 6.67
N ASP A 135 8.67 19.83 6.11
CA ASP A 135 7.33 19.25 6.26
C ASP A 135 7.35 17.86 6.96
N ASP A 136 8.49 17.49 7.55
CA ASP A 136 8.80 16.20 8.18
C ASP A 136 8.58 14.96 7.29
N GLY A 137 8.59 15.13 5.97
CA GLY A 137 8.37 14.03 5.01
C GLY A 137 6.91 13.58 4.91
N MET A 138 5.97 14.41 5.34
CA MET A 138 4.54 14.14 5.22
C MET A 138 3.83 15.30 4.51
N VAL A 139 3.30 15.02 3.33
CA VAL A 139 2.46 15.98 2.58
C VAL A 139 0.99 15.67 2.89
N VAL A 140 0.28 16.63 3.45
CA VAL A 140 -1.17 16.54 3.63
C VAL A 140 -1.82 17.61 2.78
N ALA A 141 -2.74 17.22 1.90
CA ALA A 141 -3.45 18.15 1.04
C ALA A 141 -4.95 17.89 1.03
N LYS A 142 -5.73 18.97 1.09
CA LYS A 142 -7.16 18.95 0.77
C LYS A 142 -7.36 19.28 -0.70
N GLY A 143 -8.47 18.81 -1.25
CA GLY A 143 -8.92 19.16 -2.58
C GLY A 143 -10.20 18.42 -2.89
N THR A 144 -10.39 18.09 -4.16
CA THR A 144 -11.51 17.26 -4.60
C THR A 144 -11.04 16.08 -5.44
N LEU A 145 -11.81 14.99 -5.39
CA LEU A 145 -11.70 13.84 -6.29
C LEU A 145 -13.04 13.64 -6.97
N ASN A 146 -13.09 13.81 -8.29
CA ASN A 146 -14.34 13.80 -9.05
C ASN A 146 -15.38 14.78 -8.47
N GLY A 147 -14.93 15.97 -8.05
CA GLY A 147 -15.77 17.02 -7.45
C GLY A 147 -16.22 16.74 -6.01
N GLN A 148 -15.84 15.62 -5.40
CA GLN A 148 -16.15 15.32 -4.00
C GLN A 148 -15.00 15.74 -3.07
N PRO A 149 -15.26 16.25 -1.86
CA PRO A 149 -14.22 16.61 -0.91
C PRO A 149 -13.28 15.43 -0.62
N ALA A 150 -11.97 15.69 -0.63
CA ALA A 150 -10.97 14.69 -0.40
C ALA A 150 -9.77 15.25 0.38
N VAL A 151 -9.15 14.37 1.16
CA VAL A 151 -7.84 14.57 1.76
C VAL A 151 -6.87 13.52 1.23
N VAL A 152 -5.68 13.94 0.84
CA VAL A 152 -4.58 13.06 0.46
C VAL A 152 -3.44 13.26 1.46
N ALA A 153 -3.02 12.18 2.11
CA ALA A 153 -1.82 12.14 2.95
C ALA A 153 -0.76 11.30 2.23
N ALA A 154 0.39 11.89 1.97
CA ALA A 154 1.43 11.31 1.14
C ALA A 154 2.79 11.36 1.82
N VAL A 155 3.39 10.18 1.96
CA VAL A 155 4.72 10.02 2.57
C VAL A 155 5.81 10.28 1.54
N GLU A 156 6.79 11.12 1.90
CA GLU A 156 7.99 11.36 1.09
C GLU A 156 9.05 10.30 1.36
N GLY A 157 9.14 9.32 0.45
CA GLY A 157 10.10 8.21 0.57
C GLY A 157 11.56 8.65 0.53
N ALA A 158 11.89 9.79 -0.08
CA ALA A 158 13.25 10.30 -0.14
C ALA A 158 13.78 10.76 1.24
N PHE A 159 12.90 11.13 2.17
CA PHE A 159 13.29 11.59 3.50
C PHE A 159 13.25 10.47 4.52
N GLN A 160 14.42 10.07 5.01
CA GLN A 160 14.57 9.00 6.01
C GLN A 160 13.83 7.70 5.61
N GLY A 161 13.80 7.38 4.31
CA GLY A 161 13.07 6.21 3.78
C GLY A 161 11.56 6.27 3.99
N GLY A 162 10.99 7.47 4.12
CA GLY A 162 9.59 7.69 4.45
C GLY A 162 9.20 7.17 5.84
N SER A 163 10.15 7.10 6.77
CA SER A 163 9.87 6.64 8.13
C SER A 163 9.03 7.66 8.91
N MET A 164 8.09 7.16 9.70
CA MET A 164 7.13 7.95 10.48
C MET A 164 7.75 8.36 11.82
N GLY A 165 7.90 9.68 12.01
CA GLY A 165 8.22 10.32 13.28
C GLY A 165 6.95 10.84 13.97
N GLU A 166 7.14 11.64 15.03
CA GLU A 166 6.05 12.25 15.79
C GLU A 166 5.21 13.19 14.89
N VAL A 167 5.89 14.14 14.24
CA VAL A 167 5.23 15.20 13.45
C VAL A 167 4.58 14.63 12.21
N SER A 168 5.31 13.84 11.42
CA SER A 168 4.79 13.18 10.22
C SER A 168 3.61 12.28 10.53
N GLY A 169 3.69 11.47 11.59
CA GLY A 169 2.60 10.60 12.02
C GLY A 169 1.37 11.39 12.48
N ALA A 170 1.56 12.41 13.32
CA ALA A 170 0.49 13.29 13.79
C ALA A 170 -0.23 14.03 12.65
N LYS A 171 0.51 14.48 11.62
CA LYS A 171 -0.08 15.11 10.43
C LYS A 171 -1.03 14.17 9.70
N MET A 172 -0.65 12.90 9.51
CA MET A 172 -1.52 11.91 8.86
C MET A 172 -2.71 11.53 9.75
N ALA A 173 -2.49 11.31 11.05
CA ALA A 173 -3.56 10.99 12.00
C ALA A 173 -4.61 12.11 12.04
N ALA A 174 -4.18 13.36 12.27
CA ALA A 174 -5.06 14.52 12.32
C ALA A 174 -5.84 14.73 11.00
N ALA A 175 -5.21 14.48 9.84
CA ALA A 175 -5.88 14.57 8.55
C ALA A 175 -7.05 13.57 8.43
N LEU A 176 -6.85 12.33 8.91
CA LEU A 176 -7.85 11.27 8.91
C LEU A 176 -8.96 11.53 9.94
N GLU A 177 -8.60 12.02 11.13
CA GLU A 177 -9.56 12.39 12.17
C GLU A 177 -10.47 13.53 11.72
N LEU A 178 -9.91 14.58 11.11
CA LEU A 178 -10.67 15.69 10.54
C LEU A 178 -11.58 15.22 9.40
N ALA A 179 -11.12 14.28 8.56
CA ALA A 179 -11.99 13.69 7.54
C ALA A 179 -13.13 12.89 8.18
N ALA A 180 -12.90 12.19 9.30
CA ALA A 180 -13.96 11.46 10.01
C ALA A 180 -14.97 12.43 10.64
N GLU A 181 -14.49 13.56 11.16
CA GLU A 181 -15.33 14.64 11.68
C GLU A 181 -16.17 15.30 10.59
N ASP A 182 -15.58 15.61 9.42
CA ASP A 182 -16.31 16.08 8.25
C ASP A 182 -17.49 15.15 7.92
N ASN A 183 -17.23 13.83 7.90
CA ASN A 183 -18.26 12.83 7.62
C ASN A 183 -19.37 12.80 8.69
N ARG A 184 -19.02 12.97 9.98
CA ARG A 184 -20.01 13.12 11.06
C ARG A 184 -20.87 14.37 10.88
N ASN A 185 -20.31 15.43 10.31
CA ASN A 185 -20.98 16.69 10.02
C ASN A 185 -21.71 16.70 8.66
N GLY A 186 -21.78 15.56 7.96
CA GLY A 186 -22.50 15.41 6.69
C GLY A 186 -21.70 15.83 5.45
N ILE A 187 -20.39 16.05 5.57
CA ILE A 187 -19.48 16.31 4.46
C ILE A 187 -18.75 15.01 4.12
N PRO A 188 -19.00 14.37 2.96
CA PRO A 188 -18.45 13.05 2.64
C PRO A 188 -16.97 13.11 2.20
N THR A 189 -16.08 13.56 3.09
CA THR A 189 -14.65 13.73 2.82
C THR A 189 -13.98 12.36 2.67
N GLN A 190 -13.47 12.06 1.48
CA GLN A 190 -12.72 10.83 1.19
C GLN A 190 -11.26 10.95 1.61
N ALA A 191 -10.60 9.84 1.94
CA ALA A 191 -9.17 9.82 2.24
C ALA A 191 -8.38 8.89 1.32
N VAL A 192 -7.27 9.42 0.79
CA VAL A 192 -6.27 8.66 0.03
C VAL A 192 -4.92 8.73 0.73
N LEU A 193 -4.32 7.57 0.97
CA LEU A 193 -3.01 7.43 1.59
C LEU A 193 -1.98 6.99 0.56
N LEU A 194 -0.97 7.82 0.28
CA LEU A 194 0.19 7.43 -0.53
C LEU A 194 1.30 6.93 0.40
N LEU A 195 1.51 5.62 0.41
CA LEU A 195 2.32 4.91 1.39
C LEU A 195 3.68 4.52 0.78
N GLU A 196 4.68 5.39 0.97
CA GLU A 196 6.09 5.11 0.69
C GLU A 196 6.88 5.19 1.99
N THR A 197 6.95 4.09 2.74
CA THR A 197 7.42 4.13 4.12
C THR A 197 8.14 2.86 4.55
N GLY A 198 9.28 3.04 5.21
CA GLY A 198 9.99 2.00 5.96
C GLY A 198 9.35 1.62 7.31
N GLY A 199 8.27 2.30 7.72
CA GLY A 199 7.63 2.09 9.03
C GLY A 199 8.02 3.16 10.05
N VAL A 200 8.29 2.75 11.29
CA VAL A 200 8.64 3.66 12.39
C VAL A 200 10.03 4.27 12.16
N ARG A 201 10.18 5.57 12.40
CA ARG A 201 11.48 6.24 12.42
C ARG A 201 12.20 5.92 13.73
N LEU A 202 13.27 5.14 13.66
CA LEU A 202 13.98 4.63 14.84
C LEU A 202 14.58 5.74 15.72
N GLN A 203 14.91 6.88 15.13
CA GLN A 203 15.38 8.09 15.83
C GLN A 203 14.32 8.70 16.75
N GLU A 204 13.05 8.37 16.52
CA GLU A 204 11.87 8.85 17.25
C GLU A 204 11.01 7.68 17.78
N ALA A 205 11.59 6.47 17.82
CA ALA A 205 10.94 5.17 18.00
C ALA A 205 9.53 5.16 18.63
N ASN A 206 9.43 5.40 19.94
CA ASN A 206 8.16 5.31 20.67
C ASN A 206 7.12 6.34 20.21
N LEU A 207 7.57 7.55 19.84
CA LEU A 207 6.69 8.61 19.36
C LEU A 207 6.14 8.27 17.97
N GLY A 208 7.02 7.78 17.07
CA GLY A 208 6.59 7.28 15.77
C GLY A 208 5.64 6.09 15.87
N LEU A 209 5.88 5.18 16.82
CA LEU A 209 5.00 4.03 17.07
C LEU A 209 3.62 4.47 17.60
N ALA A 210 3.58 5.40 18.55
CA ALA A 210 2.33 5.97 19.07
C ALA A 210 1.53 6.64 17.95
N ALA A 211 2.19 7.47 17.12
CA ALA A 211 1.54 8.14 16.02
C ALA A 211 0.99 7.16 14.96
N ILE A 212 1.66 6.02 14.72
CA ILE A 212 1.11 4.95 13.87
C ILE A 212 -0.14 4.33 14.48
N ALA A 213 -0.19 4.14 15.80
CA ALA A 213 -1.39 3.64 16.48
C ALA A 213 -2.57 4.63 16.33
N ASP A 214 -2.31 5.94 16.42
CA ASP A 214 -3.31 6.97 16.17
C ASP A 214 -3.79 6.95 14.72
N ILE A 215 -2.89 6.76 13.74
CA ILE A 215 -3.26 6.55 12.33
C ILE A 215 -4.17 5.32 12.19
N HIS A 216 -3.86 4.20 12.84
CA HIS A 216 -4.71 2.99 12.79
C HIS A 216 -6.11 3.27 13.33
N ALA A 217 -6.20 3.95 14.47
CA ALA A 217 -7.46 4.34 15.08
C ALA A 217 -8.27 5.26 14.17
N ALA A 218 -7.62 6.27 13.57
CA ALA A 218 -8.25 7.22 12.66
C ALA A 218 -8.74 6.56 11.36
N ILE A 219 -7.99 5.62 10.77
CA ILE A 219 -8.45 4.82 9.63
C ILE A 219 -9.69 4.00 10.02
N ALA A 220 -9.67 3.35 11.17
CA ALA A 220 -10.79 2.53 11.63
C ALA A 220 -12.06 3.37 11.87
N ASP A 221 -11.91 4.59 12.42
CA ASP A 221 -13.02 5.54 12.58
C ASP A 221 -13.58 5.97 11.22
N LEU A 222 -12.72 6.51 10.34
CA LEU A 222 -13.14 7.06 9.05
C LEU A 222 -13.85 6.03 8.17
N ARG A 223 -13.41 4.77 8.20
CA ARG A 223 -14.00 3.66 7.43
C ARG A 223 -15.45 3.34 7.77
N ARG A 224 -15.97 3.86 8.88
CA ARG A 224 -17.39 3.76 9.22
C ARG A 224 -18.29 4.60 8.31
N TYR A 225 -17.71 5.61 7.66
CA TYR A 225 -18.44 6.60 6.85
C TYR A 225 -18.07 6.54 5.36
N THR A 226 -16.78 6.41 5.06
CA THR A 226 -16.25 6.51 3.69
C THR A 226 -15.08 5.55 3.48
N PRO A 227 -14.85 5.03 2.26
CA PRO A 227 -13.69 4.19 2.01
C PRO A 227 -12.38 4.97 2.15
N VAL A 228 -11.40 4.34 2.80
CA VAL A 228 -10.01 4.81 2.79
C VAL A 228 -9.24 4.03 1.72
N VAL A 229 -8.59 4.74 0.80
CA VAL A 229 -7.82 4.14 -0.30
C VAL A 229 -6.34 4.29 -0.01
N GLY A 230 -5.63 3.17 0.14
CA GLY A 230 -4.17 3.14 0.18
C GLY A 230 -3.59 2.95 -1.21
N ILE A 231 -2.47 3.60 -1.49
CA ILE A 231 -1.70 3.42 -2.73
C ILE A 231 -0.22 3.27 -2.35
N ILE A 232 0.40 2.19 -2.81
CA ILE A 232 1.84 1.93 -2.67
C ILE A 232 2.41 1.84 -4.08
N ALA A 233 3.33 2.73 -4.44
CA ALA A 233 3.74 2.90 -5.82
C ALA A 233 5.24 2.81 -6.08
N GLY A 234 6.03 3.24 -5.10
CA GLY A 234 7.46 3.42 -5.18
C GLY A 234 8.25 2.19 -4.75
N THR A 235 9.56 2.30 -4.95
CA THR A 235 10.53 1.25 -4.67
C THR A 235 10.80 1.08 -3.19
N VAL A 236 10.48 2.09 -2.36
CA VAL A 236 10.54 1.97 -0.89
C VAL A 236 9.51 0.97 -0.42
N GLY A 237 8.28 1.06 -0.94
CA GLY A 237 7.18 0.20 -0.53
C GLY A 237 6.58 0.64 0.81
N CYS A 238 5.94 -0.29 1.52
CA CYS A 238 5.26 -0.03 2.78
C CYS A 238 5.60 -1.13 3.79
N PHE A 239 6.32 -0.76 4.85
CA PHE A 239 6.81 -1.69 5.85
C PHE A 239 6.41 -1.32 7.29
N GLY A 240 6.65 -2.23 8.23
CA GLY A 240 6.43 -2.00 9.66
C GLY A 240 4.96 -1.77 10.00
N GLY A 241 4.70 -0.91 11.00
CA GLY A 241 3.34 -0.60 11.42
C GLY A 241 2.47 0.07 10.34
N MET A 242 3.07 0.72 9.35
CA MET A 242 2.31 1.28 8.22
C MET A 242 1.82 0.21 7.24
N SER A 243 2.47 -0.96 7.18
CA SER A 243 1.92 -2.10 6.43
C SER A 243 0.61 -2.61 7.02
N ILE A 244 0.44 -2.48 8.34
CA ILE A 244 -0.82 -2.76 9.04
C ILE A 244 -1.85 -1.69 8.68
N ALA A 245 -1.46 -0.41 8.64
CA ALA A 245 -2.33 0.68 8.18
C ALA A 245 -2.82 0.44 6.73
N ALA A 246 -1.94 -0.05 5.85
CA ALA A 246 -2.31 -0.46 4.50
C ALA A 246 -3.35 -1.60 4.51
N GLY A 247 -3.19 -2.59 5.40
CA GLY A 247 -4.17 -3.66 5.62
C GLY A 247 -5.51 -3.18 6.22
N LEU A 248 -5.50 -2.06 6.94
CA LEU A 248 -6.70 -1.41 7.46
C LEU A 248 -7.44 -0.59 6.41
N CYS A 249 -6.86 -0.28 5.25
CA CYS A 249 -7.55 0.47 4.20
C CYS A 249 -8.71 -0.34 3.59
N SER A 250 -9.73 0.34 3.05
CA SER A 250 -10.84 -0.32 2.36
C SER A 250 -10.41 -0.88 1.01
N TYR A 251 -9.57 -0.14 0.30
CA TYR A 251 -8.95 -0.54 -0.96
C TYR A 251 -7.46 -0.25 -0.91
N LEU A 252 -6.67 -1.11 -1.53
CA LEU A 252 -5.22 -0.95 -1.62
C LEU A 252 -4.80 -1.15 -3.08
N ILE A 253 -4.19 -0.10 -3.64
CA ILE A 253 -3.67 -0.09 -5.01
C ILE A 253 -2.15 -0.22 -4.93
N VAL A 254 -1.60 -1.19 -5.67
CA VAL A 254 -0.17 -1.46 -5.69
C VAL A 254 0.36 -1.45 -7.11
N THR A 255 1.52 -0.84 -7.30
CA THR A 255 2.31 -0.99 -8.53
C THR A 255 3.09 -2.31 -8.51
N ARG A 256 3.75 -2.64 -9.62
CA ARG A 256 4.55 -3.87 -9.71
C ARG A 256 5.83 -3.78 -8.89
N GLU A 257 6.35 -2.57 -8.73
CA GLU A 257 7.59 -2.23 -8.07
C GLU A 257 7.40 -2.13 -6.54
N ALA A 258 6.16 -1.87 -6.11
CA ALA A 258 5.78 -1.76 -4.71
C ALA A 258 6.05 -3.04 -3.92
N ARG A 259 6.44 -2.86 -2.67
CA ARG A 259 6.63 -3.93 -1.69
C ARG A 259 5.74 -3.65 -0.49
N LEU A 260 5.17 -4.69 0.09
CA LEU A 260 4.39 -4.60 1.32
C LEU A 260 4.79 -5.74 2.24
N GLY A 261 5.14 -5.45 3.49
CA GLY A 261 5.47 -6.48 4.46
C GLY A 261 5.61 -5.92 5.87
N LEU A 262 5.42 -6.75 6.89
CA LEU A 262 5.57 -6.30 8.27
C LEU A 262 7.04 -5.97 8.60
N ASN A 263 7.96 -6.85 8.18
CA ASN A 263 9.39 -6.67 8.37
C ASN A 263 10.11 -6.50 7.03
N GLY A 264 11.14 -5.67 7.01
CA GLY A 264 12.02 -5.54 5.85
C GLY A 264 12.85 -6.81 5.61
N PRO A 265 13.31 -7.06 4.38
CA PRO A 265 14.10 -8.26 4.04
C PRO A 265 15.34 -8.46 4.93
N GLN A 266 16.04 -7.35 5.23
CA GLN A 266 17.23 -7.36 6.08
C GLN A 266 16.93 -7.80 7.53
N VAL A 267 15.78 -7.40 8.08
CA VAL A 267 15.36 -7.78 9.43
C VAL A 267 15.03 -9.27 9.47
N ILE A 268 14.38 -9.79 8.42
CA ILE A 268 14.07 -11.22 8.31
C ILE A 268 15.36 -12.05 8.20
N GLU A 269 16.32 -11.59 7.41
CA GLU A 269 17.63 -12.23 7.27
C GLU A 269 18.41 -12.28 8.59
N GLN A 270 18.39 -11.17 9.34
CA GLN A 270 19.08 -11.07 10.62
C GLN A 270 18.46 -11.96 11.69
N GLU A 271 17.12 -11.97 11.82
CA GLU A 271 16.44 -12.67 12.91
C GLU A 271 16.18 -14.14 12.62
N ALA A 272 15.89 -14.51 11.36
CA ALA A 272 15.54 -15.88 10.99
C ALA A 272 16.71 -16.65 10.36
N GLY A 273 17.83 -16.00 10.02
CA GLY A 273 18.96 -16.62 9.33
C GLY A 273 18.66 -17.09 7.90
N LEU A 274 17.49 -16.74 7.37
CA LEU A 274 17.04 -17.10 6.03
C LEU A 274 17.48 -16.01 5.05
N ARG A 275 18.39 -16.33 4.12
CA ARG A 275 18.69 -15.44 2.98
C ARG A 275 17.39 -15.21 2.20
N SER A 276 16.81 -14.03 2.36
CA SER A 276 15.64 -13.64 1.59
C SER A 276 16.13 -13.27 0.20
N THR A 277 16.00 -14.20 -0.76
CA THR A 277 16.41 -13.94 -2.13
C THR A 277 15.51 -12.85 -2.72
N THR A 278 15.98 -11.60 -2.64
CA THR A 278 15.64 -10.58 -3.64
C THR A 278 16.14 -11.12 -4.99
N PRO A 279 15.37 -11.05 -6.08
CA PRO A 279 15.91 -11.43 -7.38
C PRO A 279 17.00 -10.43 -7.75
N ALA A 280 18.24 -10.80 -7.48
CA ALA A 280 19.40 -10.09 -7.98
C ALA A 280 19.47 -10.33 -9.49
N THR A 281 19.44 -9.25 -10.27
CA THR A 281 19.73 -9.26 -11.69
C THR A 281 21.20 -9.63 -11.88
N GLY A 282 21.51 -10.94 -11.88
CA GLY A 282 22.83 -11.49 -12.13
C GLY A 282 22.92 -12.07 -13.53
N ARG A 283 23.68 -11.42 -14.43
CA ARG A 283 24.18 -12.08 -15.64
C ARG A 283 25.13 -13.19 -15.22
N LEU A 284 24.83 -14.42 -15.59
CA LEU A 284 25.81 -15.52 -15.57
C LEU A 284 26.50 -15.55 -16.93
N SER A 285 27.75 -15.06 -16.97
CA SER A 285 28.73 -15.47 -17.98
C SER A 285 29.27 -16.83 -17.59
N GLY A 286 29.26 -17.78 -18.52
CA GLY A 286 29.60 -19.17 -18.28
C GLY A 286 31.09 -19.48 -18.12
N ALA A 287 31.32 -20.69 -17.64
CA ALA A 287 32.35 -21.63 -18.06
C ALA A 287 31.81 -23.04 -17.80
#